data_AF-A0A0H5BZN0-F1
#
_entry.id   AF-A0A0H5BZN0-F1
#
_cell.length_a   1.000
_cell.length_b   1.000
_cell.length_c   1.000
_cell.angle_alpha   90.00
_cell.angle_beta   90.00
_cell.angle_gamma   90.00
#
_symmetry.space_group_name_H-M   'P 1'
#
loop_
_entity.id
_entity.type
_entity.pdbx_description
1 polymer ?
#
loop_
_entity_poly.entity_id
_entity_poly.type
_entity_poly.pdbx_seq_one_letter_code
_entity_poly.pdbx_strand_id
1 'polypeptide(L)'
;MTLKTIYIARHGYRSNWLPPPHPKPVTGIDGDPPLAEHGLEQAQELAHYILSIQPQPSMIFSSPFYRCLQTATPIAQLLDCDIVLENGIGEWYKPDRPTIPKPADCQILSKWFPNLKDTWSPVHYPSTDGENEEQIMNRCKVFLSKFIPTFEEKYPEIETVLFVTHAATKIALGMSLLGFSNVRETIDDEDTRLRAGSCSLDEYQLDKEGKWEIVMNGNCEFLTEGEEMHWDFLNAHEAGSDADIKARDKRNSKKAEGDEEEYEDVYVTLDVPSNNFNTSTIPPTAKLQVSGLHTETPLFMVNNDVYQGDWKNLVGTEVAFTEDMEEKYKVSDRIQLHDVNPS
;
A
#
# COMPACT_ATOMS: atom_id res chain seq x y z
N MET A 1 23.60 -3.14 -2.79
CA MET A 1 22.17 -2.96 -3.08
C MET A 1 21.96 -1.54 -3.53
N THR A 2 21.69 -1.36 -4.82
CA THR A 2 21.24 -0.12 -5.45
C THR A 2 19.80 0.18 -5.05
N LEU A 3 18.93 -0.83 -5.07
CA LEU A 3 17.51 -0.64 -4.73
C LEU A 3 17.39 -0.23 -3.25
N LYS A 4 16.77 0.92 -3.00
CA LYS A 4 16.61 1.52 -1.66
C LYS A 4 15.18 1.55 -1.18
N THR A 5 14.22 1.72 -2.10
CA THR A 5 12.82 1.92 -1.76
C THR A 5 11.94 1.03 -2.63
N ILE A 6 11.01 0.34 -1.99
CA ILE A 6 9.97 -0.46 -2.65
C ILE A 6 8.62 0.03 -2.16
N TYR A 7 7.82 0.55 -3.08
CA TYR A 7 6.40 0.77 -2.85
C TYR A 7 5.61 -0.48 -3.24
N ILE A 8 4.57 -0.81 -2.47
CA ILE A 8 3.66 -1.93 -2.80
C ILE A 8 2.22 -1.45 -2.69
N ALA A 9 1.52 -1.39 -3.82
CA ALA A 9 0.10 -1.04 -3.88
C ALA A 9 -0.76 -2.26 -4.17
N ARG A 10 -1.95 -2.31 -3.55
CA ARG A 10 -3.03 -3.21 -4.00
C ARG A 10 -3.74 -2.58 -5.20
N HIS A 11 -4.25 -3.39 -6.12
CA HIS A 11 -5.22 -2.91 -7.11
C HIS A 11 -6.43 -2.20 -6.47
N GLY A 12 -7.10 -1.35 -7.23
CA GLY A 12 -8.30 -0.62 -6.81
C GLY A 12 -9.57 -1.48 -6.71
N TYR A 13 -10.69 -0.81 -6.47
CA TYR A 13 -12.01 -1.43 -6.31
C TYR A 13 -12.43 -2.25 -7.54
N ARG A 14 -12.77 -3.53 -7.35
CA ARG A 14 -13.10 -4.45 -8.45
C ARG A 14 -14.56 -4.33 -8.87
N SER A 15 -14.84 -4.50 -10.16
CA SER A 15 -16.20 -4.45 -10.70
C SER A 15 -17.12 -5.55 -10.16
N ASN A 16 -16.57 -6.67 -9.71
CA ASN A 16 -17.35 -7.78 -9.13
C ASN A 16 -17.69 -7.59 -7.65
N TRP A 17 -17.27 -6.49 -7.04
CA TRP A 17 -17.69 -6.11 -5.68
C TRP A 17 -18.98 -5.28 -5.71
N LEU A 18 -19.32 -4.67 -6.84
CA LEU A 18 -20.62 -4.04 -7.06
C LEU A 18 -21.73 -5.09 -7.19
N PRO A 19 -23.01 -4.76 -6.90
CA PRO A 19 -24.12 -5.64 -7.17
C PRO A 19 -24.18 -6.10 -8.64
N PRO A 20 -24.65 -7.33 -8.92
CA PRO A 20 -24.78 -7.83 -10.28
C PRO A 20 -25.77 -6.97 -11.10
N PRO A 21 -25.61 -6.91 -12.45
CA PRO A 21 -24.73 -7.74 -13.26
C PRO A 21 -23.29 -7.22 -13.36
N HIS A 22 -22.33 -8.14 -13.32
CA HIS A 22 -20.91 -7.81 -13.46
C HIS A 22 -20.47 -7.80 -14.94
N PRO A 23 -19.51 -6.93 -15.32
CA PRO A 23 -18.91 -6.96 -16.65
C PRO A 23 -18.12 -8.26 -16.87
N LYS A 24 -18.05 -8.70 -18.12
CA LYS A 24 -17.21 -9.85 -18.49
C LYS A 24 -15.72 -9.45 -18.45
N PRO A 25 -14.81 -10.36 -18.07
CA PRO A 25 -13.37 -10.15 -18.19
C PRO A 25 -12.99 -9.73 -19.62
N VAL A 26 -12.26 -8.61 -19.74
CA VAL A 26 -11.84 -8.06 -21.05
C VAL A 26 -10.91 -9.02 -21.78
N THR A 27 -10.06 -9.71 -21.03
CA THR A 27 -9.12 -10.74 -21.50
C THR A 27 -9.81 -12.07 -21.82
N GLY A 28 -11.06 -12.27 -21.38
CA GLY A 28 -11.76 -13.55 -21.45
C GLY A 28 -11.30 -14.59 -20.42
N ILE A 29 -10.38 -14.23 -19.52
CA ILE A 29 -9.82 -15.12 -18.49
C ILE A 29 -10.72 -15.14 -17.26
N ASP A 30 -10.98 -16.31 -16.68
CA ASP A 30 -11.73 -16.45 -15.42
C ASP A 30 -11.03 -15.73 -14.27
N GLY A 31 -11.78 -15.07 -13.39
CA GLY A 31 -11.20 -14.39 -12.23
C GLY A 31 -10.37 -13.13 -12.56
N ASP A 32 -10.49 -12.61 -13.78
CA ASP A 32 -9.83 -11.36 -14.23
C ASP A 32 -10.83 -10.21 -14.48
N PRO A 33 -11.66 -9.84 -13.46
CA PRO A 33 -12.57 -8.71 -13.61
C PRO A 33 -11.79 -7.39 -13.71
N PRO A 34 -12.31 -6.41 -14.47
CA PRO A 34 -11.78 -5.06 -14.45
C PRO A 34 -12.08 -4.34 -13.12
N LEU A 35 -11.51 -3.15 -12.96
CA LEU A 35 -11.91 -2.20 -11.93
C LEU A 35 -13.34 -1.68 -12.18
N ALA A 36 -14.02 -1.32 -11.10
CA ALA A 36 -15.22 -0.48 -11.15
C ALA A 36 -14.83 0.97 -11.53
N GLU A 37 -15.81 1.82 -11.84
CA GLU A 37 -15.58 3.26 -12.02
C GLU A 37 -14.91 3.87 -10.78
N HIS A 38 -15.46 3.59 -9.59
CA HIS A 38 -14.86 3.92 -8.30
C HIS A 38 -13.40 3.43 -8.16
N GLY A 39 -13.10 2.22 -8.64
CA GLY A 39 -11.73 1.69 -8.59
C GLY A 39 -10.76 2.38 -9.56
N LEU A 40 -11.27 2.98 -10.64
CA LEU A 40 -10.48 3.81 -11.55
C LEU A 40 -10.21 5.19 -10.93
N GLU A 41 -11.16 5.74 -10.17
CA GLU A 41 -11.00 6.99 -9.41
C GLU A 41 -9.92 6.81 -8.33
N GLN A 42 -10.01 5.73 -7.52
CA GLN A 42 -8.97 5.39 -6.54
C GLN A 42 -7.57 5.27 -7.17
N ALA A 43 -7.47 4.76 -8.39
CA ALA A 43 -6.19 4.65 -9.09
C ALA A 43 -5.65 6.02 -9.53
N GLN A 44 -6.52 6.98 -9.85
CA GLN A 44 -6.13 8.35 -10.16
C GLN A 44 -5.68 9.10 -8.90
N GLU A 45 -6.40 8.96 -7.79
CA GLU A 45 -6.02 9.51 -6.48
C GLU A 45 -4.65 8.99 -6.05
N LEU A 46 -4.44 7.67 -6.11
CA LEU A 46 -3.13 7.06 -5.85
C LEU A 46 -2.03 7.63 -6.75
N ALA A 47 -2.32 7.88 -8.04
CA ALA A 47 -1.34 8.44 -8.97
C ALA A 47 -0.95 9.88 -8.60
N HIS A 48 -1.91 10.72 -8.20
CA HIS A 48 -1.62 12.08 -7.73
C HIS A 48 -0.87 12.08 -6.39
N TYR A 49 -1.21 11.17 -5.48
CA TYR A 49 -0.45 11.01 -4.24
C TYR A 49 0.99 10.57 -4.51
N ILE A 50 1.22 9.60 -5.40
CA ILE A 50 2.57 9.17 -5.76
C ILE A 50 3.36 10.33 -6.40
N LEU A 51 2.70 11.19 -7.19
CA LEU A 51 3.33 12.37 -7.77
C LEU A 51 3.78 13.39 -6.69
N SER A 52 3.08 13.47 -5.55
CA SER A 52 3.39 14.43 -4.48
C SER A 52 4.48 13.96 -3.50
N ILE A 53 4.78 12.65 -3.44
CA ILE A 53 5.78 12.09 -2.53
C ILE A 53 7.19 11.98 -3.15
N GLN A 54 8.20 11.81 -2.29
CA GLN A 54 9.58 11.53 -2.68
C GLN A 54 10.18 10.42 -1.79
N PRO A 55 10.97 9.49 -2.35
CA PRO A 55 11.33 9.39 -3.77
C PRO A 55 10.19 8.84 -4.64
N GLN A 56 10.05 9.32 -5.87
CA GLN A 56 9.08 8.75 -6.82
C GLN A 56 9.62 7.43 -7.43
N PRO A 57 8.76 6.45 -7.73
CA PRO A 57 9.17 5.24 -8.42
C PRO A 57 9.51 5.50 -9.89
N SER A 58 10.69 5.06 -10.33
CA SER A 58 11.12 5.20 -11.73
C SER A 58 10.65 4.06 -12.63
N MET A 59 10.09 2.99 -12.05
CA MET A 59 9.63 1.81 -12.78
C MET A 59 8.53 1.10 -12.00
N ILE A 60 7.53 0.58 -12.73
CA ILE A 60 6.40 -0.14 -12.14
C ILE A 60 6.42 -1.60 -12.58
N PHE A 61 6.42 -2.52 -11.60
CA PHE A 61 6.19 -3.94 -11.84
C PHE A 61 4.75 -4.27 -11.47
N SER A 62 3.96 -4.69 -12.45
CA SER A 62 2.57 -5.04 -12.25
C SER A 62 2.37 -6.54 -12.29
N SER A 63 1.47 -7.02 -11.44
CA SER A 63 0.83 -8.30 -11.68
C SER A 63 0.17 -8.31 -13.08
N PRO A 64 0.18 -9.43 -13.81
CA PRO A 64 -0.42 -9.48 -15.15
C PRO A 64 -1.95 -9.50 -15.20
N PHE A 65 -2.64 -9.47 -14.05
CA PHE A 65 -4.10 -9.35 -14.02
C PHE A 65 -4.55 -7.94 -14.42
N TYR A 66 -5.62 -7.87 -15.21
CA TYR A 66 -6.09 -6.65 -15.87
C TYR A 66 -6.31 -5.49 -14.89
N ARG A 67 -6.90 -5.78 -13.73
CA ARG A 67 -7.13 -4.80 -12.66
C ARG A 67 -5.87 -4.13 -12.12
N CYS A 68 -4.75 -4.86 -12.03
CA CYS A 68 -3.48 -4.29 -11.56
C CYS A 68 -2.90 -3.34 -12.60
N LEU A 69 -3.01 -3.68 -13.88
CA LEU A 69 -2.58 -2.80 -14.97
C LEU A 69 -3.45 -1.55 -15.08
N GLN A 70 -4.77 -1.67 -14.86
CA GLN A 70 -5.65 -0.49 -14.76
C GLN A 70 -5.23 0.44 -13.62
N THR A 71 -4.87 -0.11 -12.45
CA THR A 71 -4.36 0.69 -11.32
C THR A 71 -3.00 1.33 -11.62
N ALA A 72 -2.08 0.61 -12.29
CA ALA A 72 -0.75 1.10 -12.62
C ALA A 72 -0.73 2.18 -13.71
N THR A 73 -1.70 2.16 -14.62
CA THR A 73 -1.74 3.02 -15.82
C THR A 73 -1.70 4.53 -15.52
N PRO A 74 -2.58 5.10 -14.67
CA PRO A 74 -2.53 6.54 -14.38
C PRO A 74 -1.21 6.95 -13.71
N ILE A 75 -0.63 6.10 -12.86
CA ILE A 75 0.66 6.34 -12.21
C ILE A 75 1.78 6.44 -13.25
N ALA A 76 1.86 5.45 -14.16
CA ALA A 76 2.85 5.43 -15.23
C ALA A 76 2.74 6.63 -16.17
N GLN A 77 1.52 7.10 -16.44
CA GLN A 77 1.27 8.26 -17.29
C GLN A 77 1.69 9.58 -16.63
N LEU A 78 1.41 9.75 -15.32
CA LEU A 78 1.80 10.97 -14.60
C LEU A 78 3.31 11.05 -14.37
N LEU A 79 3.96 9.92 -14.07
CA LEU A 79 5.40 9.87 -13.82
C LEU A 79 6.25 9.71 -15.08
N ASP A 80 5.63 9.48 -16.25
CA ASP A 80 6.30 9.12 -17.51
C ASP A 80 7.28 7.93 -17.34
N CYS A 81 6.80 6.86 -16.70
CA CYS A 81 7.60 5.67 -16.43
C CYS A 81 7.02 4.39 -17.05
N ASP A 82 7.86 3.36 -17.17
CA ASP A 82 7.49 2.09 -17.79
C ASP A 82 6.72 1.18 -16.82
N ILE A 83 5.70 0.50 -17.34
CA ILE A 83 5.09 -0.65 -16.69
C ILE A 83 5.68 -1.92 -17.31
N VAL A 84 6.09 -2.86 -16.48
CA VAL A 84 6.48 -4.21 -16.91
C VAL A 84 5.73 -5.28 -16.13
N LEU A 85 5.58 -6.47 -16.73
CA LEU A 85 4.88 -7.59 -16.08
C LEU A 85 5.82 -8.36 -15.17
N GLU A 86 5.37 -8.65 -13.95
CA GLU A 86 6.03 -9.60 -13.05
C GLU A 86 5.02 -10.64 -12.53
N ASN A 87 5.16 -11.87 -13.00
CA ASN A 87 4.26 -12.96 -12.63
C ASN A 87 4.45 -13.39 -11.17
N GLY A 88 5.65 -13.24 -10.59
CA GLY A 88 5.94 -13.60 -9.21
C GLY A 88 5.11 -12.86 -8.17
N ILE A 89 4.58 -11.67 -8.55
CA ILE A 89 3.66 -10.87 -7.74
C ILE A 89 2.18 -11.05 -8.19
N GLY A 90 1.88 -12.20 -8.80
CA GLY A 90 0.54 -12.65 -9.17
C GLY A 90 -0.42 -12.83 -7.99
N GLU A 91 -1.70 -13.01 -8.30
CA GLU A 91 -2.75 -13.31 -7.31
C GLU A 91 -2.46 -14.60 -6.54
N TRP A 92 -3.06 -14.74 -5.36
CA TRP A 92 -3.07 -15.97 -4.59
C TRP A 92 -4.34 -16.79 -4.86
N TYR A 93 -4.17 -18.02 -5.32
CA TYR A 93 -5.27 -18.97 -5.46
C TYR A 93 -5.03 -20.18 -4.58
N LYS A 94 -6.02 -20.57 -3.79
CA LYS A 94 -5.93 -21.76 -2.95
C LYS A 94 -6.00 -23.04 -3.80
N PRO A 95 -5.40 -24.16 -3.35
CA PRO A 95 -5.37 -25.40 -4.14
C PRO A 95 -6.75 -26.04 -4.34
N ASP A 96 -7.74 -25.67 -3.52
CA ASP A 96 -9.12 -26.15 -3.60
C ASP A 96 -10.00 -25.30 -4.54
N ARG A 97 -9.46 -24.23 -5.15
CA ARG A 97 -10.19 -23.43 -6.14
C ARG A 97 -10.46 -24.29 -7.39
N PRO A 98 -11.71 -24.35 -7.90
CA PRO A 98 -12.05 -25.22 -9.04
C PRO A 98 -11.27 -24.94 -10.34
N THR A 99 -10.76 -23.73 -10.50
CA THR A 99 -9.95 -23.31 -11.65
C THR A 99 -8.87 -22.39 -11.12
N ILE A 100 -7.63 -22.57 -11.54
CA ILE A 100 -6.51 -21.66 -11.20
C ILE A 100 -6.21 -20.81 -12.44
N PRO A 101 -6.60 -19.52 -12.45
CA PRO A 101 -6.42 -18.66 -13.60
C PRO A 101 -4.96 -18.47 -13.96
N LYS A 102 -4.66 -18.54 -15.25
CA LYS A 102 -3.39 -18.09 -15.82
C LYS A 102 -3.63 -16.73 -16.48
N PRO A 103 -2.93 -15.67 -16.08
CA PRO A 103 -3.16 -14.36 -16.65
C PRO A 103 -2.63 -14.30 -18.09
N ALA A 104 -3.06 -13.27 -18.82
CA ALA A 104 -2.60 -13.01 -20.18
C ALA A 104 -1.13 -12.57 -20.20
N ASP A 105 -0.49 -12.69 -21.38
CA ASP A 105 0.86 -12.22 -21.61
C ASP A 105 0.91 -10.76 -22.09
N CYS A 106 2.13 -10.21 -22.19
CA CYS A 106 2.37 -8.84 -22.64
C CYS A 106 1.83 -8.58 -24.07
N GLN A 107 1.88 -9.57 -24.96
CA GLN A 107 1.39 -9.45 -26.34
C GLN A 107 -0.12 -9.26 -26.41
N ILE A 108 -0.86 -9.93 -25.52
CA ILE A 108 -2.30 -9.75 -25.40
C ILE A 108 -2.59 -8.41 -24.71
N LEU A 109 -1.96 -8.12 -23.58
CA LEU A 109 -2.29 -6.99 -22.70
C LEU A 109 -1.92 -5.62 -23.30
N SER A 110 -0.84 -5.53 -24.07
CA SER A 110 -0.38 -4.29 -24.72
C SER A 110 -1.42 -3.66 -25.67
N LYS A 111 -2.45 -4.41 -26.09
CA LYS A 111 -3.59 -3.89 -26.86
C LYS A 111 -4.42 -2.86 -26.09
N TRP A 112 -4.42 -2.94 -24.77
CA TRP A 112 -5.19 -2.05 -23.88
C TRP A 112 -4.29 -1.12 -23.05
N PHE A 113 -3.02 -1.48 -22.85
CA PHE A 113 -2.10 -0.75 -21.98
C PHE A 113 -0.86 -0.27 -22.75
N PRO A 114 -0.86 0.96 -23.29
CA PRO A 114 0.23 1.46 -24.15
C PRO A 114 1.56 1.72 -23.41
N ASN A 115 1.52 1.96 -22.09
CA ASN A 115 2.70 2.11 -21.24
C ASN A 115 3.35 0.75 -20.88
N LEU A 116 2.73 -0.37 -21.26
CA LEU A 116 3.28 -1.70 -21.01
C LEU A 116 4.45 -2.01 -21.94
N LYS A 117 5.61 -2.34 -21.37
CA LYS A 117 6.81 -2.72 -22.11
C LYS A 117 7.16 -4.19 -21.89
N ASP A 118 7.62 -4.83 -22.96
CA ASP A 118 8.17 -6.19 -22.92
C ASP A 118 9.69 -6.15 -22.71
N THR A 119 10.14 -5.40 -21.70
CA THR A 119 11.56 -5.19 -21.39
C THR A 119 12.01 -5.98 -20.16
N TRP A 120 11.11 -6.67 -19.47
CA TRP A 120 11.41 -7.50 -18.29
C TRP A 120 10.89 -8.92 -18.47
N SER A 121 11.66 -9.89 -17.99
CA SER A 121 11.24 -11.30 -17.96
C SER A 121 10.97 -11.69 -16.50
N PRO A 122 9.77 -12.19 -16.17
CA PRO A 122 9.44 -12.58 -14.81
C PRO A 122 10.45 -13.57 -14.22
N VAL A 123 10.92 -13.28 -13.01
CA VAL A 123 11.97 -14.09 -12.35
C VAL A 123 11.39 -15.29 -11.59
N HIS A 124 10.08 -15.26 -11.32
CA HIS A 124 9.37 -16.33 -10.65
C HIS A 124 7.90 -16.40 -11.09
N TYR A 125 7.25 -17.52 -10.82
CA TYR A 125 5.87 -17.78 -11.22
C TYR A 125 5.13 -18.47 -10.06
N PRO A 126 3.85 -18.14 -9.81
CA PRO A 126 3.00 -18.87 -8.88
C PRO A 126 2.79 -20.33 -9.33
N SER A 127 2.49 -21.19 -8.37
CA SER A 127 2.06 -22.57 -8.66
C SER A 127 0.83 -22.61 -9.56
N THR A 128 0.81 -23.51 -10.55
CA THR A 128 -0.36 -23.73 -11.42
C THR A 128 -1.46 -24.55 -10.74
N ASP A 129 -1.15 -25.17 -9.60
CA ASP A 129 -2.08 -26.02 -8.83
C ASP A 129 -2.62 -25.29 -7.59
N GLY A 130 -2.42 -23.97 -7.52
CA GLY A 130 -2.70 -23.17 -6.33
C GLY A 130 -1.64 -23.32 -5.23
N GLU A 131 -1.79 -22.51 -4.19
CA GLU A 131 -0.82 -22.33 -3.10
C GLU A 131 -1.54 -22.27 -1.77
N ASN A 132 -1.05 -22.96 -0.74
CA ASN A 132 -1.42 -22.68 0.65
C ASN A 132 -0.65 -21.46 1.19
N GLU A 133 -0.89 -21.08 2.45
CA GLU A 133 -0.28 -19.89 3.07
C GLU A 133 1.26 -19.98 3.18
N GLU A 134 1.79 -21.16 3.49
CA GLU A 134 3.24 -21.40 3.52
C GLU A 134 3.86 -21.27 2.12
N GLN A 135 3.16 -21.78 1.11
CA GLN A 135 3.61 -21.76 -0.28
C GLN A 135 3.63 -20.34 -0.86
N ILE A 136 2.61 -19.50 -0.63
CA ILE A 136 2.66 -18.09 -1.07
C ILE A 136 3.74 -17.30 -0.33
N MET A 137 3.94 -17.55 0.96
CA MET A 137 5.04 -16.94 1.71
C MET A 137 6.39 -17.32 1.10
N ASN A 138 6.61 -18.62 0.86
CA ASN A 138 7.83 -19.10 0.24
C ASN A 138 8.02 -18.57 -1.19
N ARG A 139 6.95 -18.49 -1.99
CA ARG A 139 6.96 -17.87 -3.32
C ARG A 139 7.47 -16.43 -3.24
N CYS A 140 6.96 -15.62 -2.30
CA CYS A 140 7.38 -14.23 -2.14
C CYS A 140 8.84 -14.10 -1.68
N LYS A 141 9.32 -14.96 -0.77
CA LYS A 141 10.74 -15.05 -0.38
C LYS A 141 11.65 -15.41 -1.56
N VAL A 142 11.27 -16.43 -2.34
CA VAL A 142 12.03 -16.86 -3.52
C VAL A 142 11.99 -15.79 -4.61
N PHE A 143 10.84 -15.13 -4.80
CA PHE A 143 10.71 -14.02 -5.72
C PHE A 143 11.68 -12.89 -5.35
N LEU A 144 11.63 -12.36 -4.12
CA LEU A 144 12.49 -11.25 -3.70
C LEU A 144 14.00 -11.59 -3.80
N SER A 145 14.38 -12.81 -3.39
CA SER A 145 15.79 -13.24 -3.48
C SER A 145 16.33 -13.38 -4.90
N LYS A 146 15.45 -13.55 -5.90
CA LYS A 146 15.81 -13.54 -7.33
C LYS A 146 15.64 -12.16 -7.96
N PHE A 147 14.57 -11.47 -7.61
CA PHE A 147 14.17 -10.19 -8.19
C PHE A 147 15.23 -9.14 -7.92
N ILE A 148 15.59 -8.91 -6.65
CA ILE A 148 16.51 -7.84 -6.26
C ILE A 148 17.84 -7.93 -7.02
N PRO A 149 18.60 -9.05 -7.00
CA PRO A 149 19.87 -9.11 -7.73
C PRO A 149 19.70 -9.00 -9.26
N THR A 150 18.64 -9.61 -9.82
CA THR A 150 18.38 -9.52 -11.27
C THR A 150 18.01 -8.10 -11.70
N PHE A 151 17.26 -7.39 -10.85
CA PHE A 151 16.85 -6.01 -11.07
C PHE A 151 18.06 -5.07 -10.99
N GLU A 152 18.88 -5.19 -9.95
CA GLU A 152 20.07 -4.35 -9.76
C GLU A 152 21.14 -4.59 -10.84
N GLU A 153 21.27 -5.81 -11.37
CA GLU A 153 22.15 -6.08 -12.52
C GLU A 153 21.68 -5.37 -13.78
N LYS A 154 20.35 -5.32 -13.99
CA LYS A 154 19.75 -4.79 -15.21
C LYS A 154 19.55 -3.28 -15.21
N TYR A 155 19.23 -2.72 -14.05
CA TYR A 155 18.91 -1.31 -13.84
C TYR A 155 19.72 -0.75 -12.65
N PRO A 156 21.06 -0.70 -12.77
CA PRO A 156 21.96 -0.31 -11.67
C PRO A 156 21.82 1.14 -11.18
N GLU A 157 21.05 1.96 -11.88
CA GLU A 157 20.76 3.36 -11.57
C GLU A 157 19.40 3.58 -10.87
N ILE A 158 18.52 2.58 -10.84
CA ILE A 158 17.16 2.74 -10.28
C ILE A 158 17.16 2.35 -8.80
N GLU A 159 16.85 3.32 -7.94
CA GLU A 159 16.81 3.13 -6.48
C GLU A 159 15.39 2.93 -5.93
N THR A 160 14.35 3.22 -6.71
CA THR A 160 12.95 3.19 -6.27
C THR A 160 12.03 2.55 -7.30
N VAL A 161 11.23 1.58 -6.87
CA VAL A 161 10.25 0.87 -7.71
C VAL A 161 8.89 0.79 -7.04
N LEU A 162 7.85 0.61 -7.84
CA LEU A 162 6.49 0.31 -7.37
C LEU A 162 6.04 -1.07 -7.83
N PHE A 163 5.50 -1.86 -6.91
CA PHE A 163 4.80 -3.10 -7.19
C PHE A 163 3.29 -2.88 -7.12
N VAL A 164 2.55 -3.22 -8.17
CA VAL A 164 1.07 -3.21 -8.16
C VAL A 164 0.55 -4.65 -8.18
N THR A 165 -0.07 -5.07 -7.09
CA THR A 165 -0.40 -6.48 -6.82
C THR A 165 -1.76 -6.64 -6.12
N HIS A 166 -1.96 -7.75 -5.41
CA HIS A 166 -3.21 -8.17 -4.75
C HIS A 166 -3.01 -8.23 -3.23
N ALA A 167 -4.08 -8.23 -2.43
CA ALA A 167 -3.96 -8.14 -0.97
C ALA A 167 -3.09 -9.25 -0.35
N ALA A 168 -3.35 -10.51 -0.69
CA ALA A 168 -2.59 -11.64 -0.15
C ALA A 168 -1.10 -11.57 -0.52
N THR A 169 -0.81 -11.23 -1.78
CA THR A 169 0.57 -11.08 -2.26
C THR A 169 1.26 -9.85 -1.68
N LYS A 170 0.57 -8.72 -1.53
CA LYS A 170 1.07 -7.50 -0.87
C LYS A 170 1.54 -7.81 0.55
N ILE A 171 0.69 -8.44 1.35
CA ILE A 171 1.02 -8.85 2.72
C ILE A 171 2.18 -9.86 2.71
N ALA A 172 2.14 -10.89 1.86
CA ALA A 172 3.21 -11.89 1.82
C ALA A 172 4.56 -11.30 1.38
N LEU A 173 4.58 -10.34 0.45
CA LEU A 173 5.79 -9.59 0.07
C LEU A 173 6.31 -8.76 1.25
N GLY A 174 5.44 -8.00 1.91
CA GLY A 174 5.78 -7.19 3.07
C GLY A 174 6.36 -8.02 4.21
N MET A 175 5.68 -9.09 4.60
CA MET A 175 6.16 -10.02 5.64
C MET A 175 7.49 -10.67 5.24
N SER A 176 7.69 -10.95 3.95
CA SER A 176 8.96 -11.50 3.44
C SER A 176 10.11 -10.50 3.48
N LEU A 177 9.86 -9.23 3.12
CA LEU A 177 10.84 -8.13 3.19
C LEU A 177 11.30 -7.90 4.63
N LEU A 178 10.35 -7.88 5.56
CA LEU A 178 10.58 -7.67 7.00
C LEU A 178 11.19 -8.91 7.70
N GLY A 179 11.35 -10.03 7.00
CA GLY A 179 12.02 -11.22 7.52
C GLY A 179 11.16 -12.14 8.38
N PHE A 180 9.84 -11.98 8.39
CA PHE A 180 8.94 -12.85 9.14
C PHE A 180 8.87 -14.28 8.59
N SER A 181 8.42 -15.22 9.42
CA SER A 181 8.35 -16.63 9.06
C SER A 181 7.07 -16.96 8.30
N ASN A 182 5.96 -16.30 8.66
CA ASN A 182 4.64 -16.52 8.09
C ASN A 182 3.83 -15.21 7.92
N VAL A 183 2.69 -15.32 7.24
CA VAL A 183 1.82 -14.20 6.84
C VAL A 183 0.82 -13.75 7.91
N ARG A 184 0.79 -14.41 9.07
CA ARG A 184 -0.16 -14.14 10.16
C ARG A 184 0.51 -13.53 11.40
N GLU A 185 1.81 -13.30 11.39
CA GLU A 185 2.51 -12.60 12.48
C GLU A 185 2.10 -11.13 12.53
N THR A 186 2.18 -10.53 13.71
CA THR A 186 2.08 -9.08 13.90
C THR A 186 3.48 -8.48 13.66
N ILE A 187 3.54 -7.23 13.24
CA ILE A 187 4.80 -6.57 12.85
C ILE A 187 5.49 -5.87 14.03
N ASP A 188 4.82 -5.76 15.17
CA ASP A 188 5.29 -5.17 16.41
C ASP A 188 4.61 -5.83 17.64
N ASP A 189 4.95 -5.31 18.81
CA ASP A 189 4.39 -5.72 20.11
C ASP A 189 3.00 -5.11 20.41
N GLU A 190 2.47 -4.27 19.50
CA GLU A 190 1.15 -3.61 19.60
C GLU A 190 0.09 -4.32 18.76
N ASP A 191 0.34 -5.57 18.39
CA ASP A 191 -0.52 -6.40 17.54
C ASP A 191 -0.80 -5.81 16.14
N THR A 192 0.07 -4.91 15.64
CA THR A 192 -0.11 -4.30 14.32
C THR A 192 0.03 -5.33 13.21
N ARG A 193 -0.81 -5.21 12.18
CA ARG A 193 -0.78 -6.04 10.96
C ARG A 193 -0.59 -5.18 9.73
N LEU A 194 -0.06 -5.77 8.67
CA LEU A 194 -0.01 -5.12 7.38
C LEU A 194 -1.43 -4.87 6.85
N ARG A 195 -1.71 -3.61 6.51
CA ARG A 195 -3.01 -3.21 5.95
C ARG A 195 -3.05 -3.43 4.45
N ALA A 196 -4.20 -3.80 3.90
CA ALA A 196 -4.31 -4.10 2.48
C ALA A 196 -5.69 -3.74 1.91
N GLY A 197 -6.17 -2.51 2.16
CA GLY A 197 -7.32 -1.94 1.46
C GLY A 197 -7.13 -1.80 -0.05
N SER A 198 -8.21 -1.60 -0.80
CA SER A 198 -8.11 -1.27 -2.24
C SER A 198 -7.31 0.01 -2.44
N CYS A 199 -6.41 0.02 -3.43
CA CYS A 199 -5.45 1.10 -3.67
C CYS A 199 -4.55 1.51 -2.48
N SER A 200 -4.53 0.77 -1.37
CA SER A 200 -3.65 1.10 -0.24
C SER A 200 -2.18 0.99 -0.62
N LEU A 201 -1.35 1.91 -0.13
CA LEU A 201 0.09 1.97 -0.42
C LEU A 201 0.95 1.60 0.79
N ASP A 202 1.87 0.64 0.61
CA ASP A 202 2.99 0.43 1.52
C ASP A 202 4.26 1.08 0.98
N GLU A 203 5.16 1.45 1.90
CA GLU A 203 6.53 1.84 1.58
C GLU A 203 7.50 1.07 2.47
N TYR A 204 8.50 0.47 1.83
CA TYR A 204 9.62 -0.20 2.47
C TYR A 204 10.92 0.49 2.08
N GLN A 205 11.75 0.80 3.07
CA GLN A 205 13.06 1.40 2.87
C GLN A 205 14.17 0.50 3.40
N LEU A 206 15.29 0.46 2.68
CA LEU A 206 16.49 -0.25 3.10
C LEU A 206 17.27 0.61 4.09
N ASP A 207 17.53 0.08 5.29
CA ASP A 207 18.33 0.74 6.30
C ASP A 207 19.84 0.71 5.99
N LYS A 208 20.64 1.29 6.88
CA LYS A 208 22.12 1.32 6.74
C LYS A 208 22.78 -0.05 6.91
N GLU A 209 22.09 -1.00 7.53
CA GLU A 209 22.55 -2.37 7.77
C GLU A 209 22.15 -3.33 6.62
N GLY A 210 21.36 -2.86 5.65
CA GLY A 210 20.84 -3.65 4.55
C GLY A 210 19.59 -4.46 4.89
N LYS A 211 18.81 -4.05 5.91
CA LYS A 211 17.52 -4.62 6.26
C LYS A 211 16.39 -3.72 5.78
N TRP A 212 15.26 -4.32 5.40
CA TRP A 212 14.07 -3.58 5.02
C TRP A 212 13.25 -3.20 6.25
N GLU A 213 12.83 -1.95 6.31
CA GLU A 213 11.91 -1.41 7.31
C GLU A 213 10.65 -0.93 6.60
N ILE A 214 9.49 -1.13 7.24
CA ILE A 214 8.23 -0.52 6.79
C ILE A 214 8.15 0.91 7.32
N VAL A 215 7.90 1.87 6.43
CA VAL A 215 7.75 3.29 6.79
C VAL A 215 6.34 3.81 6.52
N MET A 216 5.55 3.08 5.71
CA MET A 216 4.15 3.36 5.43
C MET A 216 3.40 2.02 5.36
N ASN A 217 2.33 1.87 6.14
CA ASN A 217 1.57 0.63 6.26
C ASN A 217 0.13 0.82 5.77
N GLY A 218 -0.11 0.51 4.49
CA GLY A 218 -1.39 0.57 3.82
C GLY A 218 -2.07 1.92 3.92
N ASN A 219 -1.33 2.99 3.60
CA ASN A 219 -1.87 4.34 3.56
C ASN A 219 -3.03 4.44 2.55
N CYS A 220 -4.14 5.02 2.99
CA CYS A 220 -5.34 5.33 2.21
C CYS A 220 -5.82 6.76 2.46
N GLU A 221 -5.06 7.61 3.15
CA GLU A 221 -5.46 8.99 3.48
C GLU A 221 -5.65 9.88 2.24
N PHE A 222 -5.09 9.46 1.10
CA PHE A 222 -5.26 10.14 -0.19
C PHE A 222 -6.51 9.70 -0.95
N LEU A 223 -7.24 8.69 -0.45
CA LEU A 223 -8.47 8.21 -1.06
C LEU A 223 -9.65 8.93 -0.42
N THR A 224 -10.54 9.51 -1.22
CA THR A 224 -11.69 10.28 -0.71
C THR A 224 -12.61 9.46 0.22
N GLU A 225 -12.72 8.15 -0.01
CA GLU A 225 -13.55 7.23 0.79
C GLU A 225 -12.72 6.40 1.80
N GLY A 226 -11.44 6.74 1.99
CA GLY A 226 -10.54 6.06 2.92
C GLY A 226 -10.28 4.58 2.60
N GLU A 227 -10.00 3.77 3.63
CA GLU A 227 -9.69 2.37 3.43
C GLU A 227 -10.94 1.50 3.21
N GLU A 228 -11.06 0.96 2.01
CA GLU A 228 -12.10 -0.01 1.67
C GLU A 228 -11.55 -1.42 1.50
N MET A 229 -12.41 -2.41 1.77
CA MET A 229 -12.17 -3.81 1.41
C MET A 229 -10.86 -4.40 1.95
N HIS A 230 -10.38 -3.87 3.09
CA HIS A 230 -9.26 -4.42 3.85
C HIS A 230 -9.37 -5.94 3.99
N TRP A 231 -8.25 -6.63 3.82
CA TRP A 231 -8.16 -8.08 3.92
C TRP A 231 -6.83 -8.48 4.56
N ASP A 232 -6.85 -9.52 5.40
CA ASP A 232 -5.66 -10.19 5.92
C ASP A 232 -5.83 -11.72 5.92
N PHE A 233 -4.79 -12.45 6.31
CA PHE A 233 -4.81 -13.92 6.39
C PHE A 233 -5.63 -14.48 7.57
N LEU A 234 -6.26 -13.64 8.39
CA LEU A 234 -7.26 -14.09 9.36
C LEU A 234 -8.60 -14.34 8.68
N ASN A 235 -8.82 -13.78 7.48
CA ASN A 235 -10.00 -14.06 6.68
C ASN A 235 -9.97 -15.48 6.10
N ALA A 236 -11.11 -16.18 6.19
CA ALA A 236 -11.24 -17.55 5.67
C ALA A 236 -11.30 -17.63 4.13
N HIS A 237 -11.71 -16.55 3.46
CA HIS A 237 -11.93 -16.49 2.02
C HIS A 237 -10.82 -15.74 1.30
N GLU A 238 -10.58 -16.09 0.03
CA GLU A 238 -9.66 -15.35 -0.85
C GLU A 238 -10.07 -13.88 -0.96
N ALA A 239 -9.08 -12.98 -1.02
CA ALA A 239 -9.30 -11.54 -0.96
C ALA A 239 -10.19 -11.03 -2.10
N GLY A 240 -11.31 -10.38 -1.75
CA GLY A 240 -12.24 -9.83 -2.74
C GLY A 240 -12.91 -10.88 -3.63
N SER A 241 -12.89 -12.16 -3.24
CA SER A 241 -13.69 -13.22 -3.87
C SER A 241 -15.18 -13.02 -3.59
N ASP A 242 -16.05 -13.60 -4.41
CA ASP A 242 -17.50 -13.55 -4.18
C ASP A 242 -17.89 -14.12 -2.81
N ALA A 243 -17.10 -15.05 -2.26
CA ALA A 243 -17.29 -15.58 -0.92
C ALA A 243 -16.94 -14.55 0.17
N ASP A 244 -15.87 -13.78 -0.01
CA ASP A 244 -15.49 -12.66 0.86
C ASP A 244 -16.58 -11.58 0.85
N ILE A 245 -17.03 -11.15 -0.33
CA ILE A 245 -18.10 -10.13 -0.46
C ILE A 245 -19.38 -10.58 0.23
N LYS A 246 -19.86 -11.80 -0.03
CA LYS A 246 -21.07 -12.34 0.61
C LYS A 246 -20.92 -12.47 2.13
N ALA A 247 -19.72 -12.76 2.63
CA ALA A 247 -19.46 -12.84 4.07
C ALA A 247 -19.54 -11.45 4.72
N ARG A 248 -19.03 -10.41 4.04
CA ARG A 248 -19.12 -9.01 4.47
C ARG A 248 -20.56 -8.51 4.45
N ASP A 249 -21.30 -8.74 3.37
CA ASP A 249 -22.71 -8.35 3.28
C ASP A 249 -23.52 -8.92 4.45
N LYS A 250 -23.33 -10.22 4.74
CA LYS A 250 -23.98 -10.88 5.89
C LYS A 250 -23.58 -10.29 7.23
N ARG A 251 -22.33 -9.85 7.39
CA ARG A 251 -21.85 -9.20 8.63
C ARG A 251 -22.44 -7.81 8.76
N ASN A 252 -22.47 -7.03 7.68
CA ASN A 252 -22.99 -5.67 7.66
C ASN A 252 -24.50 -5.66 7.89
N SER A 253 -25.25 -6.58 7.28
CA SER A 253 -26.70 -6.75 7.56
C SER A 253 -26.98 -7.11 9.02
N LYS A 254 -26.08 -7.84 9.69
CA LYS A 254 -26.20 -8.14 11.14
C LYS A 254 -25.75 -6.99 12.02
N LYS A 255 -24.75 -6.21 11.60
CA LYS A 255 -24.31 -5.00 12.31
C LYS A 255 -25.36 -3.90 12.27
N ALA A 256 -26.09 -3.73 11.16
CA ALA A 256 -27.20 -2.79 11.07
C ALA A 256 -28.38 -3.09 12.04
N GLU A 257 -28.39 -4.26 12.72
CA GLU A 257 -29.36 -4.63 13.76
C GLU A 257 -28.82 -4.44 15.20
N GLY A 258 -27.60 -3.95 15.39
CA GLY A 258 -27.00 -3.61 16.70
C GLY A 258 -26.26 -2.27 16.66
N ASP A 259 -25.97 -1.68 17.83
CA ASP A 259 -25.31 -0.37 17.92
C ASP A 259 -23.96 -0.38 17.17
N GLU A 260 -23.84 0.51 16.18
CA GLU A 260 -22.60 0.76 15.45
C GLU A 260 -21.61 1.47 16.39
N GLU A 261 -20.40 0.91 16.54
CA GLU A 261 -19.27 1.66 17.09
C GLU A 261 -18.87 2.70 16.02
N GLU A 262 -19.33 3.93 16.17
CA GLU A 262 -18.87 5.09 15.40
C GLU A 262 -17.40 5.37 15.76
N TYR A 263 -16.54 5.35 14.75
CA TYR A 263 -15.18 5.88 14.84
C TYR A 263 -15.20 7.33 14.32
N GLU A 264 -14.48 8.21 15.00
CA GLU A 264 -14.28 9.60 14.59
C GLU A 264 -12.77 9.83 14.42
N ASP A 265 -12.38 10.33 13.25
CA ASP A 265 -11.00 10.75 13.01
C ASP A 265 -10.75 12.13 13.62
N VAL A 266 -9.68 12.23 14.42
CA VAL A 266 -9.29 13.48 15.08
C VAL A 266 -7.89 13.88 14.63
N TYR A 267 -7.78 15.09 14.10
CA TYR A 267 -6.51 15.64 13.64
C TYR A 267 -5.86 16.50 14.72
N VAL A 268 -4.56 16.31 14.93
CA VAL A 268 -3.73 17.04 15.89
C VAL A 268 -2.52 17.59 15.17
N THR A 269 -2.25 18.89 15.29
CA THR A 269 -1.05 19.51 14.68
C THR A 269 0.17 19.33 15.57
N LEU A 270 1.31 19.01 14.96
CA LEU A 270 2.61 18.91 15.62
C LEU A 270 3.47 20.14 15.29
N ASP A 271 3.67 21.03 16.27
CA ASP A 271 4.48 22.23 16.11
C ASP A 271 5.95 21.93 16.44
N VAL A 272 6.79 21.77 15.41
CA VAL A 272 8.23 21.54 15.55
C VAL A 272 8.96 22.89 15.74
N PRO A 273 9.76 23.08 16.82
CA PRO A 273 10.39 24.37 17.12
C PRO A 273 11.47 24.73 16.09
N SER A 274 11.53 26.01 15.71
CA SER A 274 12.53 26.54 14.79
C SER A 274 13.81 26.95 15.53
N ASN A 275 14.86 26.12 15.47
CA ASN A 275 16.15 26.43 16.11
C ASN A 275 17.05 27.37 15.28
N ASN A 276 16.66 27.72 14.05
CA ASN A 276 17.40 28.64 13.19
C ASN A 276 16.52 29.75 12.62
N PHE A 277 17.05 30.98 12.63
CA PHE A 277 16.35 32.23 12.30
C PHE A 277 15.85 32.35 10.84
N ASN A 278 15.98 31.33 9.97
CA ASN A 278 15.58 31.45 8.56
C ASN A 278 15.36 30.15 7.74
N THR A 279 15.37 28.95 8.33
CA THR A 279 15.02 27.71 7.58
C THR A 279 14.41 26.67 8.52
N SER A 280 13.12 26.37 8.33
CA SER A 280 12.38 25.32 9.01
C SER A 280 11.85 24.34 7.96
N THR A 281 12.74 23.57 7.36
CA THR A 281 12.36 22.53 6.40
C THR A 281 12.70 21.18 7.01
N ILE A 282 11.67 20.41 7.34
CA ILE A 282 11.80 18.97 7.59
C ILE A 282 12.15 18.34 6.23
N PRO A 283 13.27 17.61 6.09
CA PRO A 283 13.57 16.90 4.85
C PRO A 283 12.41 15.97 4.49
N PRO A 284 12.01 15.83 3.20
CA PRO A 284 10.94 14.91 2.80
C PRO A 284 11.20 13.45 3.21
N THR A 285 12.46 13.09 3.42
CA THR A 285 12.89 11.76 3.86
C THR A 285 13.02 11.60 5.38
N ALA A 286 12.60 12.60 6.17
CA ALA A 286 12.68 12.54 7.63
C ALA A 286 11.70 11.49 8.18
N LYS A 287 12.17 10.69 9.14
CA LYS A 287 11.32 9.73 9.85
C LYS A 287 10.70 10.39 11.08
N LEU A 288 9.44 10.08 11.38
CA LEU A 288 8.76 10.47 12.61
C LEU A 288 8.56 9.23 13.48
N GLN A 289 8.96 9.30 14.75
CA GLN A 289 8.62 8.30 15.75
C GLN A 289 7.99 9.00 16.96
N VAL A 290 7.01 8.33 17.57
CA VAL A 290 6.31 8.83 18.75
C VAL A 290 6.27 7.75 19.82
N SER A 291 6.43 8.15 21.08
CA SER A 291 6.29 7.27 22.24
C SER A 291 5.52 7.97 23.35
N GLY A 292 4.64 7.23 24.03
CA GLY A 292 3.88 7.76 25.14
C GLY A 292 2.82 8.79 24.73
N LEU A 293 2.20 8.66 23.54
CA LEU A 293 1.16 9.58 23.07
C LEU A 293 -0.04 9.69 24.04
N HIS A 294 -0.29 8.62 24.81
CA HIS A 294 -1.30 8.57 25.88
C HIS A 294 -0.92 9.38 27.14
N THR A 295 0.30 9.93 27.20
CA THR A 295 0.79 10.70 28.35
C THR A 295 0.66 12.19 28.10
N GLU A 296 0.75 13.00 29.17
CA GLU A 296 0.76 14.47 29.07
C GLU A 296 2.03 15.01 28.41
N THR A 297 3.12 14.24 28.39
CA THR A 297 4.41 14.67 27.84
C THR A 297 5.02 13.61 26.92
N PRO A 298 4.40 13.36 25.75
CA PRO A 298 4.89 12.39 24.78
C PRO A 298 6.30 12.73 24.28
N LEU A 299 7.06 11.73 23.86
CA LEU A 299 8.35 11.91 23.21
C LEU A 299 8.21 11.74 21.70
N PHE A 300 8.84 12.63 20.95
CA PHE A 300 8.86 12.62 19.50
C PHE A 300 10.31 12.58 19.01
N MET A 301 10.58 11.78 18.00
CA MET A 301 11.83 11.85 17.24
C MET A 301 11.49 12.29 15.83
N VAL A 302 12.01 13.44 15.42
CA VAL A 302 11.90 13.92 14.04
C VAL A 302 13.30 13.80 13.43
N ASN A 303 13.45 12.82 12.54
CA ASN A 303 14.73 12.41 11.98
C ASN A 303 15.74 11.97 13.07
N ASN A 304 16.71 12.81 13.42
CA ASN A 304 17.71 12.53 14.46
C ASN A 304 17.50 13.37 15.72
N ASP A 305 16.57 14.32 15.69
CA ASP A 305 16.35 15.26 16.80
C ASP A 305 15.21 14.75 17.68
N VAL A 306 15.43 14.78 18.99
CA VAL A 306 14.47 14.28 19.99
C VAL A 306 13.81 15.46 20.70
N TYR A 307 12.50 15.40 20.77
CA TYR A 307 11.63 16.41 21.34
C TYR A 307 10.72 15.82 22.41
N GLN A 308 10.35 16.65 23.37
CA GLN A 308 9.28 16.39 24.31
C GLN A 308 8.07 17.23 23.90
N GLY A 309 6.93 16.58 23.68
CA GLY A 309 5.67 17.21 23.36
C GLY A 309 4.95 17.71 24.60
N ASP A 310 4.21 18.80 24.43
CA ASP A 310 3.31 19.40 25.41
C ASP A 310 1.96 19.64 24.73
N TRP A 311 0.92 18.96 25.22
CA TRP A 311 -0.43 19.10 24.67
C TRP A 311 -1.01 20.50 24.98
N LYS A 312 -1.47 21.20 23.94
CA LYS A 312 -2.17 22.48 24.07
C LYS A 312 -3.48 22.45 23.32
N ASN A 313 -4.53 22.90 23.99
CA ASN A 313 -5.80 23.20 23.33
C ASN A 313 -5.65 24.48 22.51
N LEU A 314 -6.18 24.49 21.29
CA LEU A 314 -6.19 25.69 20.47
C LEU A 314 -7.25 26.69 20.97
N VAL A 315 -6.86 27.96 21.10
CA VAL A 315 -7.84 29.05 21.23
C VAL A 315 -8.36 29.36 19.83
N GLY A 316 -9.36 28.60 19.37
CA GLY A 316 -9.95 28.70 18.04
C GLY A 316 -10.02 27.34 17.34
N THR A 317 -9.88 27.34 16.01
CA THR A 317 -9.83 26.12 15.21
C THR A 317 -8.83 26.34 14.09
N GLU A 318 -7.90 25.40 13.94
CA GLU A 318 -7.01 25.35 12.79
C GLU A 318 -7.65 24.45 11.72
N VAL A 319 -7.61 24.90 10.47
CA VAL A 319 -8.18 24.16 9.34
C VAL A 319 -7.08 24.01 8.30
N ALA A 320 -6.64 22.78 8.11
CA ALA A 320 -5.70 22.44 7.04
C ALA A 320 -6.48 22.05 5.78
N PHE A 321 -5.90 22.36 4.62
CA PHE A 321 -6.49 22.07 3.31
C PHE A 321 -5.50 21.25 2.49
N THR A 322 -6.02 20.33 1.68
CA THR A 322 -5.28 19.72 0.57
C THR A 322 -4.92 20.77 -0.49
N GLU A 323 -3.95 20.50 -1.36
CA GLU A 323 -3.48 21.50 -2.36
C GLU A 323 -4.57 21.97 -3.33
N ASP A 324 -5.58 21.15 -3.57
CA ASP A 324 -6.77 21.46 -4.38
C ASP A 324 -7.86 22.22 -3.60
N MET A 325 -7.66 22.42 -2.28
CA MET A 325 -8.57 23.10 -1.35
C MET A 325 -9.93 22.40 -1.16
N GLU A 326 -10.06 21.14 -1.57
CA GLU A 326 -11.33 20.40 -1.50
C GLU A 326 -11.55 19.80 -0.10
N GLU A 327 -10.54 19.13 0.47
CA GLU A 327 -10.62 18.54 1.80
C GLU A 327 -10.19 19.52 2.89
N LYS A 328 -10.80 19.37 4.08
CA LYS A 328 -10.58 20.27 5.22
C LYS A 328 -10.43 19.47 6.50
N TYR A 329 -9.25 19.49 7.08
CA TYR A 329 -8.98 18.84 8.36
C TYR A 329 -9.16 19.84 9.49
N LYS A 330 -10.10 19.55 10.40
CA LYS A 330 -10.39 20.40 11.54
C LYS A 330 -9.55 19.95 12.74
N VAL A 331 -8.72 20.85 13.24
CA VAL A 331 -7.81 20.58 14.35
C VAL A 331 -8.29 21.35 15.58
N SER A 332 -8.54 20.62 16.67
CA SER A 332 -8.90 21.19 17.99
C SER A 332 -7.72 21.27 18.94
N ASP A 333 -6.74 20.39 18.75
CA ASP A 333 -5.63 20.18 19.67
C ASP A 333 -4.31 20.23 18.94
N ARG A 334 -3.26 20.66 19.65
CA ARG A 334 -1.89 20.67 19.13
C ARG A 334 -0.91 20.11 20.13
N ILE A 335 0.17 19.55 19.62
CA ILE A 335 1.32 19.15 20.42
C ILE A 335 2.45 20.11 20.07
N GLN A 336 2.87 20.90 21.06
CA GLN A 336 4.03 21.76 20.92
C GLN A 336 5.29 20.97 21.28
N LEU A 337 6.25 20.87 20.37
CA LEU A 337 7.51 20.18 20.62
C LEU A 337 8.53 21.12 21.26
N HIS A 338 9.29 20.59 22.21
CA HIS A 338 10.38 21.25 22.88
C HIS A 338 11.65 20.39 22.78
N ASP A 339 12.80 21.03 22.55
CA ASP A 339 14.07 20.31 22.51
C ASP A 339 14.31 19.55 23.82
N VAL A 340 14.66 18.28 23.72
CA VAL A 340 15.15 17.52 24.86
C VAL A 340 16.63 17.82 25.02
N ASN A 341 16.99 18.67 25.98
CA ASN A 341 18.37 18.77 26.42
C ASN A 341 18.72 17.49 27.19
N PRO A 342 19.68 16.67 26.73
CA PRO A 342 20.13 15.55 27.52
C PRO A 342 20.75 16.09 28.82
N SER A 343 20.18 15.67 29.95
CA SER A 343 20.70 15.95 31.29
C SER A 343 22.03 15.27 31.56
#